data_AF-A0A0G1IHC0-F1
#
_entry.id   AF-A0A0G1IHC0-F1
#
_cell.length_a   1.000
_cell.length_b   1.000
_cell.length_c   1.000
_cell.angle_alpha   90.00
_cell.angle_beta   90.00
_cell.angle_gamma   90.00
#
_symmetry.space_group_name_H-M   'P 1'
#
loop_
_entity.id
_entity.type
_entity.pdbx_description
1 polymer ?
#
loop_
_entity_poly.entity_id
_entity_poly.type
_entity_poly.pdbx_seq_one_letter_code
_entity_poly.pdbx_strand_id
1 'polypeptide(L)'
;NIAIKARKAFETKKIDRSILKELYAQYHPVRNIDVFINRATSFFPNLNCGVASVYLKYMLGRGNIVNGNYSNNNHTFLLLNKKTIVDITADQYGGPKIYVGPLKNPWSLRSLEKKSRVRLRSLC
;
A
#
# COMPACT_ATOMS: atom_id res chain seq x y z
N ASN A 1 8.75 -16.60 -5.25
CA ASN A 1 8.56 -15.13 -5.20
C ASN A 1 7.56 -14.79 -4.08
N ILE A 2 7.92 -13.93 -3.11
CA ILE A 2 7.08 -13.55 -1.96
C ILE A 2 5.81 -12.82 -2.39
N ALA A 3 5.88 -11.96 -3.41
CA ALA A 3 4.70 -11.24 -3.90
C ALA A 3 3.62 -12.19 -4.45
N ILE A 4 4.02 -13.27 -5.13
CA ILE A 4 3.11 -14.32 -5.61
C ILE A 4 2.45 -15.04 -4.43
N LYS A 5 3.23 -15.41 -3.41
CA LYS A 5 2.69 -16.06 -2.20
C LYS A 5 1.68 -15.15 -1.48
N ALA A 6 2.00 -13.88 -1.34
CA ALA A 6 1.12 -12.89 -0.73
C ALA A 6 -0.18 -12.72 -1.51
N ARG A 7 -0.09 -12.54 -2.84
CA ARG A 7 -1.25 -12.45 -3.74
C ARG A 7 -2.16 -13.66 -3.60
N LYS A 8 -1.60 -14.87 -3.70
CA LYS A 8 -2.35 -16.12 -3.55
C LYS A 8 -3.00 -16.24 -2.17
N ALA A 9 -2.34 -15.78 -1.10
CA ALA A 9 -2.90 -15.84 0.24
C ALA A 9 -4.17 -14.97 0.37
N PHE A 10 -4.20 -13.79 -0.25
CA PHE A 10 -5.42 -12.96 -0.34
C PHE A 10 -6.49 -13.64 -1.20
N GLU A 11 -6.14 -14.09 -2.41
CA GLU A 11 -7.10 -14.72 -3.34
C GLU A 11 -7.75 -15.98 -2.75
N THR A 12 -6.99 -16.75 -1.97
CA THR A 12 -7.47 -17.98 -1.32
C THR A 12 -8.00 -17.76 0.10
N LYS A 13 -8.01 -16.52 0.61
CA LYS A 13 -8.42 -16.17 1.97
C LYS A 13 -7.71 -16.98 3.07
N LYS A 14 -6.44 -17.34 2.84
CA LYS A 14 -5.61 -18.15 3.74
C LYS A 14 -4.73 -17.34 4.70
N ILE A 15 -4.99 -16.04 4.82
CA ILE A 15 -4.26 -15.18 5.76
C ILE A 15 -5.03 -15.21 7.08
N ASP A 16 -4.32 -15.46 8.18
CA ASP A 16 -4.91 -15.30 9.51
C ASP A 16 -5.37 -13.84 9.69
N ARG A 17 -6.66 -13.69 10.00
CA ARG A 17 -7.27 -12.39 10.18
C ARG A 17 -6.67 -11.63 11.37
N SER A 18 -6.25 -12.33 12.43
CA SER A 18 -5.61 -11.71 13.59
C SER A 18 -4.34 -10.97 13.18
N ILE A 19 -3.51 -11.58 12.33
CA ILE A 19 -2.30 -11.00 11.76
C ILE A 19 -2.63 -9.73 10.98
N LEU A 20 -3.63 -9.76 10.08
CA LEU A 20 -4.00 -8.57 9.31
C LEU A 20 -4.48 -7.41 10.18
N LYS A 21 -5.24 -7.71 11.25
CA LYS A 21 -5.70 -6.70 12.20
C LYS A 21 -4.53 -6.05 12.93
N GLU A 22 -3.62 -6.87 13.46
CA GLU A 22 -2.44 -6.38 14.17
C GLU A 22 -1.57 -5.50 13.27
N LEU A 23 -1.20 -6.01 12.10
CA LEU A 23 -0.34 -5.30 11.15
C LEU A 23 -0.95 -3.98 10.69
N TYR A 24 -2.26 -3.96 10.40
CA TYR A 24 -2.91 -2.75 9.94
C TYR A 24 -3.12 -1.75 11.08
N ALA A 25 -3.45 -2.19 12.28
CA ALA A 25 -3.61 -1.30 13.44
C ALA A 25 -2.30 -0.57 13.80
N GLN A 26 -1.15 -1.23 13.65
CA GLN A 26 0.17 -0.60 13.82
C GLN A 26 0.46 0.45 12.73
N TYR A 27 -0.09 0.27 11.54
CA TYR A 27 0.09 1.19 10.42
C TYR A 27 -0.87 2.38 10.46
N HIS A 28 -2.15 2.14 10.75
CA HIS A 28 -3.18 3.16 10.80
C HIS A 28 -4.30 2.75 11.76
N PRO A 29 -4.55 3.52 12.85
CA PRO A 29 -5.60 3.18 13.80
C PRO A 29 -6.99 3.34 13.18
N VAL A 30 -7.85 2.34 13.36
CA VAL A 30 -9.23 2.33 12.86
C VAL A 30 -10.18 1.91 13.98
N ARG A 31 -11.27 2.67 14.19
CA ARG A 31 -12.23 2.48 15.30
C ARG A 31 -12.90 1.10 15.34
N ASN A 32 -13.05 0.43 14.19
CA ASN A 32 -13.60 -0.93 14.10
C ASN A 32 -12.76 -1.78 13.13
N ILE A 33 -11.56 -2.15 13.59
CA ILE A 33 -10.56 -2.88 12.78
C ILE A 33 -11.11 -4.22 12.28
N ASP A 34 -11.93 -4.90 13.06
CA ASP A 34 -12.54 -6.16 12.67
C ASP A 34 -13.44 -6.01 11.44
N VAL A 35 -14.38 -5.06 11.47
CA VAL A 35 -15.27 -4.79 10.31
C VAL A 35 -14.46 -4.30 9.11
N PHE A 36 -13.46 -3.45 9.35
CA PHE A 36 -12.59 -2.93 8.30
C PHE A 36 -11.84 -4.05 7.56
N ILE A 37 -11.12 -4.91 8.28
CA ILE A 37 -10.35 -6.01 7.68
C ILE A 37 -11.27 -6.99 6.95
N ASN A 38 -12.46 -7.28 7.49
CA ASN A 38 -13.44 -8.12 6.81
C ASN A 38 -13.86 -7.54 5.45
N ARG A 39 -14.23 -6.26 5.42
CA ARG A 39 -14.63 -5.61 4.17
C ARG A 39 -13.46 -5.55 3.19
N ALA A 40 -12.31 -5.05 3.63
CA ALA A 40 -11.13 -4.90 2.78
C ALA A 40 -10.73 -6.23 2.12
N THR A 41 -10.63 -7.31 2.90
CA THR A 41 -10.30 -8.64 2.37
C THR A 41 -11.36 -9.22 1.44
N SER A 42 -12.64 -8.90 1.66
CA SER A 42 -13.72 -9.33 0.76
C SER A 42 -13.72 -8.64 -0.60
N PHE A 43 -13.16 -7.42 -0.68
CA PHE A 43 -13.10 -6.65 -1.93
C PHE A 43 -11.80 -6.85 -2.72
N PHE A 44 -10.85 -7.64 -2.21
CA PHE A 44 -9.57 -7.87 -2.86
C PHE A 44 -9.70 -8.23 -4.36
N PRO A 45 -8.97 -7.56 -5.28
CA PRO A 45 -7.90 -6.58 -5.05
C PRO A 45 -8.36 -5.15 -4.75
N ASN A 46 -9.63 -4.83 -5.02
CA ASN A 46 -10.21 -3.50 -4.89
C ASN A 46 -10.28 -3.06 -3.42
N LEU A 47 -10.00 -1.78 -3.15
CA LEU A 47 -10.11 -1.17 -1.82
C LEU A 47 -9.28 -1.88 -0.73
N ASN A 48 -8.27 -2.66 -1.12
CA ASN A 48 -7.45 -3.45 -0.20
C ASN A 48 -5.95 -3.10 -0.27
N CYS A 49 -5.54 -2.14 -1.09
CA CYS A 49 -4.11 -1.82 -1.34
C CYS A 49 -3.31 -1.51 -0.06
N GLY A 50 -3.92 -0.86 0.93
CA GLY A 50 -3.31 -0.62 2.24
C GLY A 50 -3.06 -1.91 3.05
N VAL A 51 -4.08 -2.75 3.18
CA VAL A 51 -4.00 -4.04 3.89
C VAL A 51 -3.03 -5.00 3.19
N ALA A 52 -3.09 -5.03 1.86
CA ALA A 52 -2.16 -5.80 1.05
C ALA A 52 -0.70 -5.36 1.29
N SER A 53 -0.45 -4.04 1.32
CA SER A 53 0.90 -3.49 1.50
C SER A 53 1.49 -3.77 2.89
N VAL A 54 0.69 -3.69 3.97
CA VAL A 54 1.17 -4.04 5.32
C VAL A 54 1.53 -5.53 5.40
N TYR A 55 0.71 -6.41 4.82
CA TYR A 55 1.00 -7.84 4.79
C TYR A 55 2.22 -8.17 3.93
N LEU A 56 2.37 -7.48 2.80
CA LEU A 56 3.54 -7.62 1.93
C LEU A 56 4.83 -7.22 2.65
N LYS A 57 4.80 -6.12 3.41
CA LYS A 57 5.92 -5.67 4.26
C LYS A 57 6.27 -6.73 5.30
N TYR A 58 5.26 -7.27 5.99
CA TYR A 58 5.43 -8.34 6.97
C TYR A 58 6.13 -9.56 6.35
N MET A 59 5.64 -10.05 5.20
CA MET A 59 6.24 -11.21 4.53
C MET A 59 7.65 -10.96 3.99
N LEU A 60 7.97 -9.73 3.59
CA LEU A 60 9.29 -9.36 3.07
C LEU A 60 10.31 -9.02 4.18
N GLY A 61 9.85 -8.68 5.38
CA GLY A 61 10.68 -8.20 6.49
C GLY A 61 11.33 -6.83 6.25
N ARG A 62 10.98 -6.13 5.15
CA ARG A 62 11.56 -4.85 4.76
C ARG A 62 10.65 -4.07 3.83
N GLY A 63 10.96 -2.79 3.66
CA GLY A 63 10.25 -1.89 2.73
C GLY A 63 9.44 -0.81 3.44
N ASN A 64 9.11 0.22 2.68
CA ASN A 64 8.31 1.35 3.13
C ASN A 64 6.92 1.28 2.48
N ILE A 65 5.87 1.39 3.29
CA ILE A 65 4.51 1.53 2.77
C ILE A 65 4.36 2.97 2.31
N VAL A 66 3.96 3.16 1.06
CA VAL A 66 3.87 4.47 0.43
C VAL A 66 2.44 4.69 -0.02
N ASN A 67 1.89 5.84 0.34
CA ASN A 67 0.67 6.38 -0.26
C ASN A 67 1.08 7.25 -1.46
N GLY A 68 0.89 6.72 -2.66
CA GLY A 68 1.21 7.34 -3.92
C GLY A 68 0.02 7.28 -4.87
N ASN A 69 0.30 7.13 -6.16
CA ASN A 69 -0.74 6.96 -7.17
C ASN A 69 -0.45 5.80 -8.11
N TYR A 70 -1.50 5.27 -8.71
CA TYR A 70 -1.47 4.43 -9.91
C TYR A 70 -2.46 5.01 -10.93
N SER A 71 -1.98 5.43 -12.10
CA SER A 71 -2.83 6.01 -13.17
C SER A 71 -3.79 7.10 -12.66
N ASN A 72 -3.26 8.07 -11.91
CA ASN A 72 -4.00 9.18 -11.26
C ASN A 72 -4.97 8.79 -10.14
N ASN A 73 -5.06 7.52 -9.74
CA ASN A 73 -5.83 7.08 -8.59
C ASN A 73 -4.94 6.99 -7.35
N ASN A 74 -5.43 7.44 -6.19
CA ASN A 74 -4.73 7.24 -4.91
C ASN A 74 -4.49 5.75 -4.70
N HIS A 75 -3.25 5.36 -4.42
CA HIS A 75 -2.88 3.96 -4.32
C HIS A 75 -1.78 3.75 -3.27
N THR A 76 -1.89 2.66 -2.51
CA THR A 76 -0.87 2.28 -1.53
C THR A 76 -0.09 1.08 -2.02
N PHE A 77 1.24 1.18 -2.02
CA PHE A 77 2.13 0.11 -2.46
C PHE A 77 3.39 0.04 -1.59
N LEU A 78 4.14 -1.05 -1.69
CA LEU A 78 5.40 -1.22 -0.97
C LEU A 78 6.58 -0.73 -1.82
N LEU A 79 7.46 0.08 -1.24
CA LEU A 79 8.68 0.57 -1.89
C LEU A 79 9.92 0.03 -1.18
N LEU A 80 10.74 -0.71 -1.91
CA LEU A 80 12.05 -1.24 -1.49
C LEU A 80 13.16 -0.33 -2.00
N ASN A 81 14.15 -0.06 -1.15
CA ASN A 81 15.37 0.69 -1.49
C ASN A 81 15.10 2.01 -2.24
N LYS A 82 13.97 2.67 -1.94
CA LYS A 82 13.49 3.91 -2.57
C LYS A 82 13.26 3.84 -4.09
N LYS A 83 13.36 2.66 -4.72
CA LYS A 83 13.36 2.53 -6.19
C LYS A 83 12.49 1.38 -6.72
N THR A 84 12.26 0.33 -5.94
CA THR A 84 11.56 -0.87 -6.41
C THR A 84 10.20 -0.99 -5.77
N ILE A 85 9.15 -1.00 -6.57
CA ILE A 85 7.78 -1.25 -6.14
C ILE A 85 7.55 -2.75 -6.02
N VAL A 86 6.82 -3.14 -4.99
CA VAL A 86 6.15 -4.43 -4.90
C VAL A 86 4.67 -4.15 -4.66
N ASP A 87 3.84 -4.54 -5.61
CA ASP A 87 2.40 -4.24 -5.61
C ASP A 87 1.63 -5.48 -6.08
N ILE A 88 0.64 -5.87 -5.30
CA ILE A 88 -0.20 -7.04 -5.58
C ILE A 88 -1.68 -6.65 -5.76
N THR A 89 -1.94 -5.37 -6.03
CA THR A 89 -3.29 -4.77 -6.12
C THR A 89 -3.45 -3.79 -7.28
N ALA A 90 -2.43 -3.59 -8.12
CA ALA A 90 -2.49 -2.66 -9.25
C ALA A 90 -3.59 -3.01 -10.28
N ASP A 91 -4.00 -4.27 -10.35
CA ASP A 91 -5.09 -4.75 -11.20
C ASP A 91 -6.47 -4.18 -10.82
N GLN A 92 -6.62 -3.59 -9.63
CA GLN A 92 -7.84 -2.82 -9.29
C GLN A 92 -8.05 -1.58 -10.20
N TYR A 93 -6.99 -1.15 -10.90
CA TYR A 93 -7.01 -0.03 -11.84
C TYR A 93 -6.55 -0.44 -13.25
N GLY A 94 -6.69 -1.72 -13.61
CA GLY A 94 -6.28 -2.25 -14.91
C GLY A 94 -4.77 -2.52 -15.05
N GLY A 95 -4.02 -2.49 -13.95
CA GLY A 95 -2.61 -2.90 -13.92
C GLY A 95 -2.36 -4.40 -13.86
N PRO A 96 -1.09 -4.81 -13.75
CA PRO A 96 -0.75 -6.22 -13.56
C PRO A 96 -1.20 -6.71 -12.18
N LYS A 97 -1.62 -7.98 -12.08
CA LYS A 97 -1.97 -8.62 -10.79
C LYS A 97 -0.83 -8.57 -9.76
N ILE A 98 0.40 -8.62 -10.24
CA ILE A 98 1.62 -8.53 -9.45
C ILE A 98 2.61 -7.69 -10.22
N TYR A 99 3.10 -6.63 -9.58
CA TYR A 99 4.20 -5.82 -10.07
C TYR A 99 5.37 -5.89 -9.11
N VAL A 100 6.55 -6.24 -9.65
CA VAL A 100 7.82 -6.13 -8.95
C VAL A 100 8.78 -5.45 -9.91
N GLY A 101 9.07 -4.18 -9.71
CA GLY A 101 9.78 -3.40 -10.72
C GLY A 101 10.12 -1.99 -10.28
N PRO A 102 10.75 -1.19 -11.15
CA PRO A 102 11.14 0.18 -10.82
C PRO A 102 9.91 1.08 -10.59
N LEU A 103 10.07 2.09 -9.72
CA LEU A 103 9.12 3.20 -9.59
C LEU A 103 9.14 4.05 -10.86
N LYS A 104 8.17 3.80 -11.73
CA LYS A 104 7.93 4.55 -12.97
C LYS A 104 6.43 4.65 -13.23
N ASN A 105 6.03 5.59 -14.09
CA ASN A 105 4.64 5.71 -14.56
C ASN A 105 4.11 4.33 -15.00
N PRO A 106 2.88 3.92 -14.61
CA PRO A 106 1.82 4.72 -13.97
C PRO A 106 1.93 4.91 -12.45
N TRP A 107 2.93 4.32 -11.80
CA TRP A 107 3.17 4.58 -10.38
C TRP A 107 3.88 5.91 -10.19
N SER A 108 3.42 6.67 -9.21
CA SER A 108 4.11 7.88 -8.76
C SER A 108 4.01 8.02 -7.25
N LEU A 109 4.98 8.71 -6.65
CA LEU A 109 4.85 9.17 -5.28
C LEU A 109 3.88 10.34 -5.26
N ARG A 110 3.08 10.44 -4.20
CA ARG A 110 2.25 11.62 -4.00
C ARG A 110 3.19 12.82 -3.85
N SER A 111 3.10 13.80 -4.75
CA SER A 111 3.83 15.06 -4.59
C SER A 111 3.37 15.67 -3.28
N LEU A 112 4.28 15.74 -2.29
CA LEU A 112 4.06 16.57 -1.12
C LEU A 112 4.18 18.01 -1.60
N GLU A 113 3.09 18.58 -2.12
CA GLU A 113 3.08 20.01 -2.44
C GLU A 113 3.25 20.81 -1.14
N LYS A 114 4.49 21.30 -0.97
CA LYS A 114 4.91 22.55 -0.31
C LYS A 114 4.01 23.05 0.85
N LYS A 115 4.23 22.52 2.06
CA LYS A 115 3.97 23.27 3.32
C LYS A 115 5.24 23.98 3.86
N SER A 116 6.10 24.46 2.98
CA SER A 116 7.31 25.24 3.34
C SER A 116 7.53 26.43 2.41
N ARG A 117 6.48 27.22 2.19
CA ARG A 117 6.56 28.61 1.74
C ARG A 117 5.67 29.50 2.60
N VAL A 118 5.84 29.44 3.93
CA VAL A 118 5.54 30.64 4.73
C VAL A 118 6.77 31.53 4.58
N ARG A 119 6.53 32.66 3.93
CA ARG A 119 7.48 33.73 3.66
C ARG A 119 8.19 34.13 4.97
N LEU A 120 9.50 33.92 5.07
CA LEU A 120 10.36 34.87 5.80
C LEU A 120 10.30 36.18 5.01
N ARG A 121 9.27 36.98 5.25
CA ARG A 121 9.35 38.41 4.98
C ARG A 121 10.09 39.00 6.17
N SER A 122 11.35 39.32 5.91
CA SER A 122 12.06 40.43 6.52
C SER A 122 11.08 41.57 6.80
N LEU A 123 10.97 41.96 8.06
CA LEU A 123 10.63 43.30 8.48
C LEU A 123 11.56 43.63 9.64
N CYS A 124 12.15 44.81 9.50
CA CYS A 124 12.98 45.55 10.42
C CYS A 124 12.63 45.39 11.90
#